data_AF-A0A7Z1DS82-F1
#
_entry.id   AF-A0A7Z1DS82-F1
#
_cell.length_a   1.000
_cell.length_b   1.000
_cell.length_c   1.000
_cell.angle_alpha   90.00
_cell.angle_beta   90.00
_cell.angle_gamma   90.00
#
_symmetry.space_group_name_H-M   'P 1'
#
loop_
_entity.id
_entity.type
_entity.pdbx_description
1 polymer ?
#
loop_
_entity_poly.entity_id
_entity_poly.type
_entity_poly.pdbx_seq_one_letter_code
_entity_poly.pdbx_strand_id
1 'polypeptide(L)'
;MTKEEEQLRPETLRSFPHWEPPTAEEIRLVVRLAARARGKRKLTHVELASLCGASSTGSGSGKGSRTVRRWIGGESRIPYAAWAILCAEAGLGFIWRGESPETGGLEETDENGHK
;
A
#
# COMPACT_ATOMS: atom_id res chain seq x y z
N MET A 1 -14.93 0.95 -6.35
CA MET A 1 -13.87 -0.05 -6.61
C MET A 1 -13.74 -0.28 -8.10
N THR A 2 -12.52 -0.26 -8.62
CA THR A 2 -12.22 -0.54 -10.04
C THR A 2 -12.07 -2.05 -10.26
N LYS A 3 -12.37 -2.56 -11.46
CA LYS A 3 -12.17 -3.99 -11.83
C LYS A 3 -10.72 -4.48 -11.64
N GLU A 4 -9.77 -3.56 -11.59
CA GLU A 4 -8.36 -3.88 -11.35
C GLU A 4 -8.10 -4.23 -9.88
N GLU A 5 -8.83 -3.62 -8.93
CA GLU A 5 -8.69 -3.90 -7.50
C GLU A 5 -9.21 -5.30 -7.13
N GLU A 6 -10.19 -5.82 -7.87
CA GLU A 6 -10.76 -7.17 -7.70
C GLU A 6 -9.74 -8.30 -7.95
N GLN A 7 -8.61 -7.99 -8.60
CA GLN A 7 -7.52 -8.95 -8.83
C GLN A 7 -6.57 -9.08 -7.63
N LEU A 8 -6.69 -8.22 -6.61
CA LEU A 8 -5.92 -8.32 -5.38
C LEU A 8 -6.59 -9.30 -4.42
N ARG A 9 -5.80 -10.21 -3.86
CA ARG A 9 -6.33 -11.12 -2.85
C ARG A 9 -6.59 -10.36 -1.54
N PRO A 10 -7.74 -10.56 -0.89
CA PRO A 10 -8.13 -9.80 0.30
C PRO A 10 -7.17 -10.02 1.49
N GLU A 11 -6.54 -11.18 1.60
CA GLU A 11 -5.53 -11.46 2.62
C GLU A 11 -4.29 -10.54 2.55
N THR A 12 -4.01 -9.95 1.39
CA THR A 12 -2.92 -8.98 1.24
C THR A 12 -3.27 -7.61 1.80
N LEU A 13 -4.55 -7.32 2.04
CA LEU A 13 -5.03 -6.02 2.52
C LEU A 13 -5.41 -6.02 4.01
N ARG A 14 -5.01 -7.08 4.74
CA ARG A 14 -5.26 -7.19 6.18
C ARG A 14 -4.18 -6.51 7.01
N SER A 15 -4.52 -6.20 8.26
CA SER A 15 -3.55 -5.75 9.25
C SER A 15 -2.62 -6.88 9.69
N PHE A 16 -1.43 -6.51 10.17
CA PHE A 16 -0.56 -7.45 10.87
C PHE A 16 -1.24 -7.94 12.17
N PRO A 17 -1.21 -9.24 12.52
CA PRO A 17 -0.45 -10.33 11.89
C PRO A 17 -1.21 -11.13 10.84
N HIS A 18 -2.46 -10.76 10.52
CA HIS A 18 -3.33 -11.50 9.60
C HIS A 18 -3.05 -11.28 8.11
N TRP A 19 -2.03 -10.47 7.81
CA TRP A 19 -1.55 -10.14 6.49
C TRP A 19 -0.79 -11.30 5.84
N GLU A 20 -1.10 -11.58 4.57
CA GLU A 20 -0.27 -12.43 3.72
C GLU A 20 0.57 -11.60 2.73
N PRO A 21 1.84 -12.00 2.49
CA PRO A 21 2.67 -11.33 1.50
C PRO A 21 2.06 -11.35 0.09
N PRO A 22 2.09 -10.22 -0.63
CA PRO A 22 1.63 -10.17 -2.01
C PRO A 22 2.62 -10.86 -2.95
N THR A 23 2.10 -11.31 -4.08
CA THR A 23 2.86 -11.80 -5.23
C THR A 23 3.47 -10.64 -6.03
N ALA A 24 4.41 -10.97 -6.91
CA ALA A 24 5.02 -10.00 -7.82
C ALA A 24 3.98 -9.31 -8.74
N GLU A 25 2.94 -10.01 -9.16
CA GLU A 25 1.84 -9.44 -9.95
C GLU A 25 1.00 -8.46 -9.15
N GLU A 26 0.64 -8.82 -7.90
CA GLU A 26 -0.09 -7.94 -6.99
C GLU A 26 0.72 -6.67 -6.69
N ILE A 27 2.04 -6.78 -6.54
CA ILE A 27 2.95 -5.63 -6.40
C ILE A 27 2.91 -4.75 -7.66
N ARG A 28 2.99 -5.34 -8.86
CA ARG A 28 2.91 -4.58 -10.13
C ARG A 28 1.57 -3.86 -10.27
N LEU A 29 0.49 -4.51 -9.87
CA LEU A 29 -0.86 -3.97 -9.91
C LEU A 29 -0.99 -2.75 -8.97
N VAL A 30 -0.63 -2.89 -7.69
CA VAL A 30 -0.71 -1.76 -6.73
C VAL A 30 0.20 -0.60 -7.14
N VAL A 31 1.39 -0.86 -7.70
CA VAL A 31 2.25 0.20 -8.24
C VAL A 31 1.58 0.97 -9.38
N ARG A 32 0.80 0.30 -10.25
CA ARG A 32 0.03 0.96 -11.32
C ARG A 32 -1.11 1.79 -10.74
N LEU A 33 -1.82 1.27 -9.75
CA LEU A 33 -2.90 1.98 -9.05
C LEU A 33 -2.35 3.23 -8.36
N ALA A 34 -1.25 3.11 -7.62
CA ALA A 34 -0.57 4.24 -6.97
C ALA A 34 -0.06 5.29 -7.98
N ALA A 35 0.44 4.86 -9.15
CA ALA A 35 0.80 5.81 -10.20
C ALA A 35 -0.44 6.58 -10.72
N ARG A 36 -1.54 5.87 -10.98
CA ARG A 36 -2.80 6.46 -11.45
C ARG A 36 -3.40 7.43 -10.43
N ALA A 37 -3.46 7.04 -9.17
CA ALA A 37 -3.94 7.90 -8.08
C ALA A 37 -3.14 9.21 -7.97
N ARG A 38 -1.86 9.18 -8.33
CA ARG A 38 -0.97 10.34 -8.41
C ARG A 38 -1.02 11.09 -9.76
N GLY A 39 -1.93 10.74 -10.67
CA GLY A 39 -2.02 11.33 -12.01
C GLY A 39 -0.83 11.02 -12.92
N LYS A 40 -0.03 10.00 -12.60
CA LYS A 40 1.17 9.59 -13.35
C LYS A 40 0.89 8.34 -14.19
N ARG A 41 1.54 8.24 -15.36
CA ARG A 41 1.50 7.03 -16.19
C ARG A 41 2.20 5.84 -15.51
N LYS A 42 3.26 6.10 -14.75
CA LYS A 42 4.09 5.09 -14.08
C LYS A 42 4.92 5.74 -12.97
N LEU A 43 5.16 5.00 -11.89
CA LEU A 43 6.18 5.32 -10.89
C LEU A 43 7.49 4.61 -11.23
N THR A 44 8.60 5.33 -11.16
CA THR A 44 9.94 4.76 -11.33
C THR A 44 10.34 3.95 -10.09
N HIS A 45 11.28 3.02 -10.26
CA HIS A 45 11.79 2.23 -9.12
C HIS A 45 12.50 3.10 -8.07
N VAL A 46 13.04 4.26 -8.46
CA VAL A 46 13.65 5.22 -7.53
C VAL A 46 12.59 5.95 -6.72
N GLU A 47 11.51 6.42 -7.37
CA GLU A 47 10.38 7.03 -6.66
C GLU A 47 9.73 6.04 -5.67
N LEU A 48 9.53 4.79 -6.10
CA LEU A 48 9.00 3.73 -5.22
C LEU A 48 9.93 3.45 -4.04
N ALA A 49 11.24 3.45 -4.26
CA ALA A 49 12.20 3.21 -3.20
C ALA A 49 12.21 4.36 -2.19
N SER A 50 12.16 5.60 -2.66
CA SER A 50 12.05 6.77 -1.79
C SER A 50 10.73 6.78 -1.03
N LEU A 51 9.62 6.45 -1.69
CA LEU A 51 8.29 6.35 -1.09
C LEU A 51 8.25 5.30 0.04
N CYS A 52 8.87 4.14 -0.18
CA CYS A 52 8.85 3.03 0.77
C CYS A 52 10.02 3.07 1.79
N GLY A 53 10.85 4.12 1.76
CA GLY A 53 12.06 4.19 2.62
C GLY A 53 13.12 3.11 2.32
N ALA A 54 13.08 2.50 1.13
CA ALA A 54 14.03 1.47 0.69
C ALA A 54 15.28 2.04 0.00
N SER A 55 15.39 3.37 -0.09
CA SER A 55 16.55 4.07 -0.64
C SER A 55 17.77 3.91 0.27
N SER A 56 18.85 3.31 -0.26
CA SER A 56 20.13 3.23 0.45
C SER A 56 20.77 4.61 0.56
N THR A 57 21.46 4.90 1.66
CA THR A 57 22.03 6.22 2.00
C THR A 57 23.39 6.53 1.33
N GLY A 58 24.06 5.56 0.67
CA GLY A 58 25.42 5.73 0.09
C GLY A 58 25.48 6.47 -1.25
N SER A 59 26.29 7.54 -1.38
CA SER A 59 26.47 8.36 -2.59
C SER A 59 26.71 7.51 -3.86
N GLY A 60 25.76 7.49 -4.79
CA GLY A 60 25.86 6.72 -6.03
C GLY A 60 24.55 6.74 -6.83
N SER A 61 24.65 6.87 -8.15
CA SER A 61 23.54 6.93 -9.10
C SER A 61 22.83 5.56 -9.18
N GLY A 62 21.78 5.35 -8.36
CA GLY A 62 21.02 4.08 -8.36
C GLY A 62 20.37 3.67 -7.03
N LYS A 63 20.47 4.50 -5.99
CA LYS A 63 20.01 4.22 -4.62
C LYS A 63 18.53 3.81 -4.57
N GLY A 64 18.28 2.66 -3.93
CA GLY A 64 16.94 2.13 -3.62
C GLY A 64 16.25 1.28 -4.69
N SER A 65 16.60 1.46 -5.96
CA SER A 65 15.87 0.80 -7.06
C SER A 65 16.06 -0.72 -7.11
N ARG A 66 17.19 -1.26 -6.60
CA ARG A 66 17.47 -2.70 -6.63
C ARG A 66 16.52 -3.50 -5.75
N THR A 67 16.24 -3.02 -4.55
CA THR A 67 15.30 -3.67 -3.63
C THR A 67 13.90 -3.68 -4.23
N VAL A 68 13.45 -2.54 -4.77
CA VAL A 68 12.15 -2.45 -5.47
C VAL A 68 12.10 -3.37 -6.70
N ARG A 69 13.17 -3.43 -7.50
CA ARG A 69 13.26 -4.35 -8.65
C ARG A 69 13.10 -5.80 -8.21
N ARG A 70 13.71 -6.19 -7.08
CA ARG A 70 13.59 -7.55 -6.54
C ARG A 70 12.18 -7.87 -6.07
N TRP A 71 11.49 -6.91 -5.44
CA TRP A 71 10.07 -7.07 -5.09
C TRP A 71 9.20 -7.25 -6.33
N ILE A 72 9.34 -6.35 -7.29
CA ILE A 72 8.59 -6.40 -8.55
C ILE A 72 8.94 -7.64 -9.35
N GLY A 73 10.18 -8.13 -9.31
CA GLY A 73 10.62 -9.34 -10.00
C GLY A 73 10.27 -10.64 -9.29
N GLY A 74 9.75 -10.59 -8.05
CA GLY A 74 9.50 -11.77 -7.23
C GLY A 74 10.77 -12.42 -6.64
N GLU A 75 11.93 -11.78 -6.77
CA GLU A 75 13.21 -12.26 -6.20
C GLU A 75 13.28 -12.09 -4.68
N SER A 76 12.48 -11.18 -4.10
CA SER A 76 12.40 -10.98 -2.66
C SER A 76 11.02 -10.52 -2.23
N ARG A 77 10.62 -10.83 -0.99
CA ARG A 77 9.35 -10.38 -0.43
C ARG A 77 9.39 -8.89 -0.11
N ILE A 78 8.28 -8.20 -0.34
CA ILE A 78 8.07 -6.83 0.11
C ILE A 78 7.76 -6.83 1.62
N PRO A 79 8.39 -5.96 2.43
CA PRO A 79 8.02 -5.79 3.83
C PRO A 79 6.60 -5.23 3.99
N TYR A 80 5.90 -5.62 5.05
CA TYR A 80 4.53 -5.14 5.34
C TYR A 80 4.43 -3.60 5.31
N ALA A 81 5.37 -2.89 5.93
CA ALA A 81 5.35 -1.42 5.95
C ALA A 81 5.43 -0.80 4.55
N ALA A 82 6.26 -1.36 3.65
CA ALA A 82 6.36 -0.89 2.28
C ALA A 82 5.09 -1.19 1.49
N TRP A 83 4.50 -2.37 1.68
CA TRP A 83 3.23 -2.74 1.08
C TRP A 83 2.07 -1.85 1.54
N ALA A 84 2.00 -1.58 2.83
CA ALA A 84 1.04 -0.68 3.46
C ALA A 84 1.09 0.73 2.84
N ILE A 85 2.28 1.32 2.71
CA ILE A 85 2.46 2.62 2.05
C ILE A 85 1.93 2.57 0.61
N LEU A 86 2.27 1.53 -0.16
CA LEU A 86 1.78 1.38 -1.54
C LEU A 86 0.26 1.25 -1.61
N CYS A 87 -0.37 0.54 -0.68
CA CYS A 87 -1.82 0.40 -0.62
C CYS A 87 -2.51 1.75 -0.34
N ALA A 88 -2.00 2.51 0.62
CA ALA A 88 -2.52 3.84 0.94
C ALA A 88 -2.41 4.78 -0.28
N GLU A 89 -1.27 4.74 -0.95
CA GLU A 89 -0.98 5.54 -2.16
C GLU A 89 -1.79 5.11 -3.38
N ALA A 90 -2.22 3.84 -3.42
CA ALA A 90 -3.13 3.30 -4.42
C ALA A 90 -4.60 3.61 -4.14
N GLY A 91 -4.94 4.23 -3.00
CA GLY A 91 -6.32 4.49 -2.60
C GLY A 91 -7.04 3.26 -2.02
N LEU A 92 -6.31 2.20 -1.64
CA LEU A 92 -6.86 0.98 -1.03
C LEU A 92 -7.09 1.13 0.49
N GLY A 93 -6.82 2.31 1.04
CA GLY A 93 -6.94 2.59 2.47
C GLY A 93 -5.71 2.20 3.29
N PHE A 94 -5.82 2.40 4.60
CA PHE A 94 -4.74 2.15 5.56
C PHE A 94 -4.90 0.76 6.19
N ILE A 95 -4.27 -0.25 5.59
CA ILE A 95 -4.40 -1.65 6.02
C ILE A 95 -3.97 -1.91 7.47
N TRP A 96 -3.23 -0.98 8.09
CA TRP A 96 -2.79 -1.05 9.48
C TRP A 96 -3.75 -0.40 10.49
N ARG A 97 -4.79 0.32 10.06
CA ARG A 97 -5.71 1.01 10.97
C ARG A 97 -6.92 0.17 11.38
N GLY A 98 -7.10 -1.04 10.83
CA GLY A 98 -8.23 -1.91 11.17
C GLY A 98 -9.60 -1.33 10.79
N GLU A 99 -9.63 -0.20 10.08
CA GLU A 99 -10.84 0.48 9.66
C GLU A 99 -11.28 -0.17 8.36
N SER A 100 -11.95 -1.31 8.48
CA SER A 100 -12.76 -1.79 7.39
C SER A 100 -13.74 -0.65 7.02
N PRO A 101 -13.98 -0.39 5.72
CA PRO A 101 -14.87 0.68 5.25
C PRO A 101 -16.37 0.45 5.59
N GLU A 102 -16.68 -0.45 6.52
CA GLU A 102 -18.04 -0.86 6.89
C GLU A 102 -18.51 -0.36 8.26
N THR A 103 -17.71 0.42 9.00
CA THR A 103 -18.18 1.06 10.24
C THR A 103 -18.42 2.56 10.01
N GLY A 104 -19.44 2.86 9.21
CA GLY A 104 -20.18 4.11 9.36
C GLY A 104 -20.99 4.03 10.65
N GLY A 105 -20.40 4.49 11.76
CA GLY A 105 -21.03 4.58 13.07
C GLY A 105 -20.76 5.96 13.65
N LEU A 106 -21.44 6.98 13.13
CA LEU A 106 -21.72 8.17 13.91
C LEU A 106 -22.66 7.71 15.03
N GLU A 107 -22.11 7.38 16.20
CA GLU A 107 -22.87 7.59 17.42
C GLU A 107 -22.91 9.11 17.62
N GLU A 108 -23.96 9.72 17.06
CA GLU A 108 -24.57 10.90 17.66
C GLU A 108 -24.84 10.54 19.12
N THR A 109 -23.96 10.99 20.03
CA THR A 109 -24.35 11.08 21.43
C THR A 109 -25.29 12.27 21.52
N ASP A 110 -26.57 11.98 21.37
CA ASP A 110 -27.65 12.90 21.70
C ASP A 110 -27.39 13.48 23.09
N GLU A 111 -27.33 14.81 23.13
CA GLU A 111 -27.58 15.57 24.34
C GLU A 111 -28.96 15.18 24.88
N ASN A 112 -29.03 14.47 26.01
CA ASN A 112 -30.24 14.51 26.81
C ASN A 112 -29.96 14.41 28.32
N GLY A 113 -30.00 15.59 28.95
CA GLY A 113 -30.56 15.86 30.26
C GLY A 113 -30.32 14.86 31.40
N HIS A 114 -29.53 15.30 32.38
CA HIS A 114 -29.91 15.07 33.76
C HIS A 114 -29.78 16.36 34.59
N LYS A 115 -30.77 16.49 35.47
CA LYS A 115 -31.22 17.66 36.23
C LYS A 115 -30.18 18.28 37.15
#